data_AF-A0A1H8TH17-F1
#
_entry.id   AF-A0A1H8TH17-F1
#
_cell.length_a   1.000
_cell.length_b   1.000
_cell.length_c   1.000
_cell.angle_alpha   90.00
_cell.angle_beta   90.00
_cell.angle_gamma   90.00
#
_symmetry.space_group_name_H-M   'P 1'
#
loop_
_entity.id
_entity.type
_entity.pdbx_description
1 polymer ?
#
loop_
_entity_poly.entity_id
_entity_poly.type
_entity_poly.pdbx_seq_one_letter_code
_entity_poly.pdbx_strand_id
1 'polypeptide(L)'
;MTTHILEGPAIMIGYAYRLRLEAEGPVFPDGATFAGQVRPAAASEDVLVTLTTGNGGLVRIADSALDLRIAAANTAGMSVGSVVVDVVRTDVAPDLHLGFALDIPVMLPVTRGL
;
A
#
# COMPACT_ATOMS: atom_id res chain seq x y z
N MET A 1 0.24 19.17 10.54
CA MET A 1 0.68 18.24 9.49
C MET A 1 -0.51 18.02 8.58
N THR A 2 -0.43 18.47 7.33
CA THR A 2 -1.43 18.15 6.29
C THR A 2 -1.08 16.77 5.75
N THR A 3 -1.97 15.79 5.93
CA THR A 3 -1.82 14.49 5.27
C THR A 3 -2.22 14.65 3.81
N HIS A 4 -1.32 14.29 2.90
CA HIS A 4 -1.62 14.29 1.48
C HIS A 4 -2.32 12.98 1.12
N ILE A 5 -3.56 13.08 0.63
CA ILE A 5 -4.27 11.94 0.03
C ILE A 5 -3.99 11.99 -1.46
N LEU A 6 -3.41 10.91 -1.99
CA LEU A 6 -3.10 10.74 -3.40
C LEU A 6 -3.96 9.62 -3.98
N GLU A 7 -4.43 9.77 -5.21
CA GLU A 7 -5.16 8.70 -5.88
C GLU A 7 -4.18 7.68 -6.49
N GLY A 8 -4.36 6.40 -6.19
CA GLY A 8 -3.58 5.29 -6.76
C GLY A 8 -4.25 4.68 -8.00
N PRO A 9 -3.50 3.94 -8.84
CA PRO A 9 -4.11 3.18 -9.93
C PRO A 9 -5.04 2.10 -9.39
N ALA A 10 -6.11 1.80 -10.13
CA ALA A 10 -7.13 0.88 -9.64
C ALA A 10 -6.61 -0.53 -9.33
N ILE A 11 -7.04 -1.09 -8.20
CA ILE A 11 -6.91 -2.51 -7.88
C ILE A 11 -7.96 -3.28 -8.67
N MET A 12 -7.51 -4.25 -9.46
CA MET A 12 -8.37 -5.21 -10.12
C MET A 12 -8.56 -6.44 -9.22
N ILE A 13 -9.80 -6.67 -8.77
CA ILE A 13 -10.14 -7.80 -7.90
C ILE A 13 -9.68 -9.12 -8.52
N GLY A 14 -8.95 -9.93 -7.73
CA GLY A 14 -8.43 -11.22 -8.15
C GLY A 14 -7.09 -11.18 -8.90
N TYR A 15 -6.52 -9.98 -9.12
CA TYR A 15 -5.21 -9.80 -9.73
C TYR A 15 -4.20 -9.25 -8.71
N ALA A 16 -2.93 -9.59 -8.90
CA ALA A 16 -1.85 -9.01 -8.09
C ALA A 16 -1.74 -7.51 -8.40
N TYR A 17 -1.69 -6.70 -7.35
CA TYR A 17 -1.51 -5.25 -7.46
C TYR A 17 -0.07 -4.89 -7.15
N ARG A 18 0.51 -3.98 -7.94
CA ARG A 18 1.84 -3.41 -7.73
C ARG A 18 1.82 -1.93 -8.01
N LEU A 19 2.34 -1.15 -7.09
CA LEU A 19 2.53 0.29 -7.23
C LEU A 19 3.95 0.63 -6.79
N ARG A 20 4.66 1.44 -7.59
CA ARG A 20 5.91 2.04 -7.16
C ARG A 20 5.64 3.42 -6.57
N LEU A 21 6.12 3.63 -5.36
CA LEU A 21 6.18 4.93 -4.70
C LEU A 21 7.56 5.51 -4.97
N GLU A 22 7.61 6.71 -5.55
CA GLU A 22 8.84 7.46 -5.76
C GLU A 22 8.80 8.72 -4.91
N ALA A 23 9.86 8.92 -4.14
CA ALA A 23 10.04 10.10 -3.30
C ALA A 23 11.09 11.03 -3.92
N GLU A 24 10.95 12.33 -3.68
CA GLU A 24 11.93 13.32 -4.13
C GLU A 24 13.30 13.17 -3.43
N GLY A 25 13.33 12.52 -2.26
CA GLY A 25 14.53 12.31 -1.45
C GLY A 25 14.75 10.87 -1.00
N PRO A 26 15.89 10.58 -0.35
CA PRO A 26 16.28 9.23 0.08
C PRO A 26 15.56 8.80 1.37
N VAL A 27 14.24 8.65 1.30
CA VAL A 27 13.38 8.34 2.48
C VAL A 27 13.29 6.84 2.79
N PHE A 28 13.83 5.98 1.93
CA PHE A 28 13.83 4.51 2.08
C PHE A 28 15.26 3.97 2.21
N PRO A 29 15.98 4.26 3.30
CA PRO A 29 17.37 3.81 3.45
C PRO A 29 17.48 2.28 3.46
N ASP A 30 18.64 1.77 3.08
CA ASP A 30 18.91 0.33 3.12
C ASP A 30 18.77 -0.24 4.55
N GLY A 31 18.17 -1.43 4.65
CA GLY A 31 17.86 -2.06 5.94
C GLY A 31 16.62 -1.53 6.66
N ALA A 32 15.95 -0.49 6.17
CA ALA A 32 14.70 -0.01 6.77
C ALA A 32 13.57 -1.04 6.64
N THR A 33 12.71 -1.10 7.67
CA THR A 33 11.50 -1.94 7.67
C THR A 33 10.25 -1.08 7.66
N PHE A 34 9.26 -1.53 6.89
CA PHE A 34 8.01 -0.80 6.71
C PHE A 34 6.80 -1.69 7.01
N ALA A 35 5.72 -1.04 7.41
CA ALA A 35 4.40 -1.63 7.54
C ALA A 35 3.34 -0.69 6.95
N GLY A 36 2.25 -1.25 6.45
CA GLY A 36 1.09 -0.52 5.97
C GLY A 36 -0.16 -1.39 6.09
N GLN A 37 -1.32 -0.75 6.22
CA GLN A 37 -2.60 -1.44 6.32
C GLN A 37 -3.56 -0.95 5.24
N VAL A 38 -4.14 -1.89 4.51
CA VAL A 38 -5.20 -1.62 3.54
C VAL A 38 -6.54 -1.73 4.25
N ARG A 39 -7.33 -0.66 4.22
CA ARG A 39 -8.62 -0.55 4.92
C ARG A 39 -9.72 -0.10 3.96
N PRO A 40 -11.00 -0.43 4.18
CA PRO A 40 -12.11 0.06 3.35
C PRO A 40 -12.27 1.59 3.42
N ALA A 41 -11.90 2.19 4.56
CA ALA A 41 -11.93 3.63 4.77
C ALA A 41 -10.90 4.00 5.86
N ALA A 42 -10.44 5.25 5.86
CA ALA A 42 -9.45 5.72 6.84
C ALA A 42 -9.90 5.54 8.31
N ALA A 43 -11.20 5.65 8.58
CA ALA A 43 -11.78 5.49 9.92
C ALA A 43 -12.20 4.04 10.25
N SER A 44 -12.02 3.08 9.33
CA SER A 44 -12.43 1.70 9.54
C SER A 44 -11.45 0.96 10.44
N GLU A 45 -11.96 0.20 11.41
CA GLU A 45 -11.16 -0.70 12.25
C GLU A 45 -10.80 -2.01 11.52
N ASP A 46 -11.49 -2.34 10.43
CA ASP A 46 -11.26 -3.55 9.65
C ASP A 46 -10.00 -3.44 8.79
N VAL A 47 -9.06 -4.36 8.99
CA VAL A 47 -7.85 -4.51 8.17
C VAL A 47 -8.11 -5.55 7.10
N LEU A 48 -8.15 -5.13 5.84
CA LEU A 48 -8.27 -6.06 4.69
C LEU A 48 -6.95 -6.78 4.44
N VAL A 49 -5.84 -6.04 4.50
CA VAL A 49 -4.49 -6.56 4.24
C VAL A 49 -3.49 -5.83 5.11
N THR A 50 -2.57 -6.57 5.75
CA THR A 50 -1.36 -5.99 6.34
C THR A 50 -0.18 -6.23 5.40
N LEU A 51 0.49 -5.15 5.02
CA LEU A 51 1.67 -5.14 4.17
C LEU A 51 2.88 -4.87 5.04
N THR A 52 3.92 -5.69 4.93
CA THR A 52 5.18 -5.48 5.65
C THR A 52 6.37 -5.77 4.74
N THR A 53 7.54 -5.29 5.14
CA THR A 53 8.79 -5.74 4.50
C THR A 53 8.98 -7.25 4.64
N GLY A 54 8.63 -7.81 5.80
CA GLY A 54 8.78 -9.25 6.07
C GLY A 54 7.88 -10.16 5.23
N ASN A 55 6.68 -9.70 4.85
CA ASN A 55 5.77 -10.47 4.00
C ASN A 55 5.85 -10.12 2.50
N GLY A 56 6.80 -9.26 2.12
CA GLY A 56 6.99 -8.82 0.74
C GLY A 56 5.92 -7.86 0.20
N GLY A 57 5.03 -7.36 1.07
CA GLY A 57 4.03 -6.36 0.71
C GLY A 57 4.62 -4.96 0.51
N LEU A 58 5.77 -4.69 1.12
CA LEU A 58 6.55 -3.45 0.94
C LEU A 58 8.00 -3.80 0.63
N VAL A 59 8.45 -3.53 -0.59
CA VAL A 59 9.78 -3.94 -1.09
C VAL A 59 10.58 -2.72 -1.49
N ARG A 60 11.70 -2.50 -0.79
CA ARG A 60 12.66 -1.45 -1.14
C ARG A 60 13.25 -1.73 -2.52
N ILE A 61 13.31 -0.70 -3.36
CA ILE A 61 13.91 -0.75 -4.69
C ILE A 61 15.16 0.13 -4.75
N ALA A 62 15.09 1.32 -4.17
CA ALA A 62 16.20 2.27 -4.06
C ALA A 62 15.96 3.17 -2.83
N ASP A 63 16.92 4.05 -2.50
CA ASP A 63 16.75 5.02 -1.42
C ASP A 63 15.53 5.94 -1.62
N SER A 64 15.12 6.15 -2.87
CA SER A 64 13.97 6.97 -3.25
C SER A 64 12.77 6.17 -3.78
N ALA A 65 12.82 4.83 -3.77
CA ALA A 65 11.75 4.01 -4.34
C ALA A 65 11.35 2.80 -3.47
N LEU A 66 10.04 2.66 -3.25
CA LEU A 66 9.40 1.55 -2.53
C LEU A 66 8.26 0.96 -3.37
N ASP A 67 8.29 -0.35 -3.61
CA ASP A 67 7.18 -1.06 -4.24
C ASP A 67 6.17 -1.49 -3.15
N LEU A 68 4.91 -1.10 -3.32
CA LEU A 68 3.76 -1.64 -2.62
C LEU A 68 3.16 -2.78 -3.45
N ARG A 69 2.92 -3.94 -2.81
CA ARG A 69 2.46 -5.17 -3.48
C ARG A 69 1.33 -5.81 -2.71
N ILE A 70 0.22 -6.10 -3.40
CA ILE A 70 -0.90 -6.86 -2.83
C ILE A 70 -1.07 -8.14 -3.64
N ALA A 71 -1.06 -9.29 -2.98
CA ALA A 71 -1.26 -10.58 -3.64
C ALA A 71 -2.68 -10.69 -4.22
N ALA A 72 -2.82 -11.45 -5.32
CA ALA A 72 -4.12 -11.70 -5.96
C ALA A 72 -5.15 -12.31 -4.99
N ALA A 73 -4.73 -13.21 -4.11
CA ALA A 73 -5.60 -13.79 -3.08
C ALA A 73 -6.17 -12.74 -2.11
N ASN A 74 -5.39 -11.69 -1.82
CA ASN A 74 -5.83 -10.61 -0.94
C ASN A 74 -6.76 -9.64 -1.67
N THR A 75 -6.49 -9.32 -2.95
CA THR A 75 -7.39 -8.47 -3.75
C THR A 75 -8.72 -9.17 -4.10
N ALA A 76 -8.73 -10.51 -4.16
CA ALA A 76 -9.93 -11.30 -4.42
C ALA A 76 -11.04 -11.11 -3.36
N GLY A 77 -10.67 -10.79 -2.12
CA GLY A 77 -11.62 -10.55 -1.02
C GLY A 77 -12.12 -9.10 -0.93
N MET A 78 -11.68 -8.21 -1.81
CA MET A 78 -12.08 -6.80 -1.79
C MET A 78 -13.41 -6.55 -2.49
N SER A 79 -14.11 -5.50 -2.09
CA SER A 79 -15.35 -5.03 -2.71
C SER A 79 -15.10 -3.88 -3.68
N VAL A 80 -15.93 -3.75 -4.72
CA VAL A 80 -15.92 -2.57 -5.60
C VAL A 80 -16.15 -1.30 -4.79
N GLY A 81 -15.37 -0.25 -5.07
CA GLY A 81 -15.37 0.99 -4.32
C GLY A 81 -13.96 1.59 -4.28
N SER A 82 -13.46 1.90 -3.09
CA SER A 82 -12.06 2.24 -2.88
C SER A 82 -11.53 1.66 -1.57
N VAL A 83 -10.21 1.67 -1.43
CA VAL A 83 -9.50 1.32 -0.20
C VAL A 83 -8.46 2.38 0.10
N VAL A 84 -8.16 2.57 1.39
CA VAL A 84 -7.13 3.50 1.84
C VAL A 84 -5.93 2.73 2.38
N VAL A 85 -4.72 3.23 2.11
CA VAL A 85 -3.48 2.73 2.69
C VAL A 85 -2.53 3.85 3.03
N ASP A 86 -1.91 3.77 4.19
CA ASP A 86 -0.72 4.53 4.56
C ASP A 86 0.46 3.59 4.83
N VAL A 87 1.64 4.18 5.00
CA VAL A 87 2.87 3.43 5.27
C VAL A 87 3.62 4.10 6.40
N VAL A 88 4.13 3.27 7.31
CA VAL A 88 5.01 3.64 8.41
C VAL A 88 6.34 2.90 8.30
N ARG A 89 7.41 3.56 8.73
CA ARG A 89 8.73 2.95 8.96
C ARG A 89 8.81 2.49 10.42
N THR A 90 9.19 1.24 10.63
CA THR A 90 9.07 0.52 11.92
C THR A 90 10.41 0.14 12.55
N ASP A 91 11.54 0.38 11.87
CA ASP A 91 12.89 0.17 12.43
C ASP A 91 13.38 1.36 13.27
N VAL A 92 12.54 2.37 13.48
CA VAL A 92 12.82 3.58 14.26
C VAL A 92 11.82 3.73 15.41
N ALA A 93 12.21 4.43 16.47
CA ALA A 93 11.36 4.65 17.65
C ALA A 93 11.20 6.16 17.92
N PRO A 94 9.96 6.71 17.90
CA PRO A 94 8.71 6.04 17.55
C PRO A 94 8.65 5.67 16.06
N ASP A 95 7.69 4.82 15.69
CA ASP A 95 7.36 4.54 14.28
C ASP A 95 7.16 5.85 13.51
N LEU A 96 7.69 5.91 12.30
CA LEU A 96 7.68 7.10 11.46
C LEU A 96 6.68 6.95 10.32
N HIS A 97 5.56 7.66 10.41
CA HIS A 97 4.60 7.76 9.30
C HIS A 97 5.19 8.53 8.11
N LEU A 98 5.03 8.01 6.90
CA LEU A 98 5.65 8.58 5.69
C LEU A 98 4.95 9.83 5.13
N GLY A 99 3.88 10.28 5.78
CA GLY A 99 3.25 11.59 5.55
C GLY A 99 2.23 11.64 4.40
N PHE A 100 1.86 10.49 3.83
CA PHE A 100 0.83 10.38 2.79
C PHE A 100 -0.15 9.25 3.12
N ALA A 101 -1.32 9.29 2.48
CA ALA A 101 -2.21 8.15 2.33
C ALA A 101 -2.58 8.02 0.85
N LEU A 102 -2.85 6.80 0.40
CA LEU A 102 -3.40 6.53 -0.92
C LEU A 102 -4.88 6.21 -0.80
N ASP A 103 -5.70 6.83 -1.63
CA ASP A 103 -7.05 6.36 -1.94
C ASP A 103 -6.97 5.60 -3.27
N ILE A 104 -7.28 4.31 -3.24
CA ILE A 104 -7.07 3.40 -4.37
C ILE A 104 -8.43 2.84 -4.81
N PRO A 105 -8.91 3.16 -6.04
CA PRO A 105 -10.13 2.57 -6.57
C PRO A 105 -10.02 1.04 -6.65
N VAL A 106 -11.12 0.35 -6.37
CA VAL A 106 -11.23 -1.11 -6.50
C VAL A 106 -12.31 -1.45 -7.52
N MET A 107 -11.94 -2.23 -8.53
CA MET A 107 -12.77 -2.53 -9.69
C MET A 107 -12.79 -4.02 -10.02
N LEU A 108 -13.85 -4.47 -10.70
CA LEU A 108 -13.87 -5.77 -11.34
C LEU A 108 -13.10 -5.70 -12.67
N PRO A 109 -12.17 -6.64 -12.93
CA PRO A 109 -11.46 -6.66 -14.20
C PRO A 109 -12.40 -6.99 -15.36
N VAL A 110 -12.09 -6.50 -16.56
CA VAL A 110 -12.74 -6.95 -17.79
C VAL A 110 -12.29 -8.39 -18.12
N THR A 111 -11.04 -8.73 -17.82
CA THR A 111 -10.41 -10.03 -18.05
C THR A 111 -10.76 -11.10 -17.00
N ARG A 112 -12.01 -11.16 -16.52
CA ARG A 112 -12.44 -12.20 -15.56
C ARG A 112 -12.39 -13.58 -16.21
N GLY A 113 -11.81 -14.57 -15.52
CA GLY A 113 -11.78 -15.97 -15.96
C GLY A 113 -10.58 -16.38 -16.80
N LEU A 114 -9.55 -15.52 -16.92
CA LEU A 114 -8.22 -15.90 -17.39
C LEU A 114 -7.38 -16.56 -16.29
#